data_AF-A0A8S1J6D1-F1
#
_entry.id   AF-A0A8S1J6D1-F1
#
_cell.length_a   1.000
_cell.length_b   1.000
_cell.length_c   1.000
_cell.angle_alpha   90.00
_cell.angle_beta   90.00
_cell.angle_gamma   90.00
#
_symmetry.space_group_name_H-M   'P 1'
#
loop_
_entity.id
_entity.type
_entity.pdbx_description
1 polymer ?
#
loop_
_entity_poly.entity_id
_entity_poly.type
_entity_poly.pdbx_seq_one_letter_code
_entity_poly.pdbx_strand_id
1 'polypeptide(L)'
;MLAVGARSSAAVETSSPLRAFSSVKSCLPFNVLLQPTEGNATIDIDAPSAVADALSADVADGELVLSLGADLALDGPAKVRVAVPSGSLEAVANTGPATVLLDAFAEQEIALTNEFTGMVAAVGGRFQSLKAFAIG
;
A
#
# COMPACT_ATOMS: atom_id res chain seq x y z
N MET A 1 -4.72 -45.67 -1.68
CA MET A 1 -5.62 -44.74 -2.37
C MET A 1 -5.85 -43.54 -1.46
N LEU A 2 -5.94 -42.33 -2.02
CA LEU A 2 -5.97 -40.98 -1.40
C LEU A 2 -4.61 -40.28 -1.32
N ALA A 3 -4.17 -39.73 -2.45
CA ALA A 3 -3.29 -38.58 -2.48
C ALA A 3 -4.13 -37.35 -2.09
N VAL A 4 -3.89 -36.80 -0.89
CA VAL A 4 -4.44 -35.50 -0.50
C VAL A 4 -3.59 -34.44 -1.20
N GLY A 5 -4.12 -33.88 -2.28
CA GLY A 5 -3.49 -32.79 -3.01
C GLY A 5 -3.35 -31.58 -2.11
N ALA A 6 -2.11 -31.20 -1.80
CA ALA A 6 -1.78 -29.90 -1.26
C ALA A 6 -2.21 -28.85 -2.29
N ARG A 7 -3.37 -28.20 -2.08
CA ARG A 7 -3.67 -26.94 -2.75
C ARG A 7 -2.73 -25.91 -2.14
N SER A 8 -1.53 -25.81 -2.71
CA SER A 8 -0.67 -24.66 -2.52
C SER A 8 -1.47 -23.46 -3.04
N SER A 9 -2.07 -22.71 -2.11
CA SER A 9 -2.61 -21.37 -2.38
C SER A 9 -1.38 -20.50 -2.63
N ALA A 10 -0.84 -20.58 -3.84
CA ALA A 10 0.35 -19.84 -4.23
C ALA A 10 -0.02 -18.36 -4.16
N ALA A 11 0.79 -17.58 -3.44
CA ALA A 11 0.69 -16.14 -3.50
C ALA A 11 0.82 -15.70 -4.96
N VAL A 12 -0.07 -14.82 -5.38
CA VAL A 12 -0.01 -14.22 -6.71
C VAL A 12 0.91 -13.02 -6.60
N GLU A 13 1.98 -13.00 -7.40
CA GLU A 13 2.82 -11.82 -7.61
C GLU A 13 2.39 -11.13 -8.90
N THR A 14 1.72 -9.99 -8.78
CA THR A 14 1.32 -9.17 -9.93
C THR A 14 1.97 -7.80 -9.82
N SER A 15 2.72 -7.42 -10.86
CA SER A 15 3.27 -6.08 -11.05
C SER A 15 2.47 -5.35 -12.12
N SER A 16 1.97 -4.16 -11.83
CA SER A 16 1.21 -3.35 -12.80
C SER A 16 1.64 -1.89 -12.78
N PRO A 17 1.80 -1.24 -13.95
CA PRO A 17 2.09 0.19 -14.01
C PRO A 17 0.88 1.00 -13.54
N LEU A 18 1.15 2.09 -12.82
CA LEU A 18 0.14 3.03 -12.35
C LEU A 18 0.22 4.35 -13.12
N ARG A 19 -0.91 5.07 -13.17
CA ARG A 19 -0.91 6.48 -13.57
C ARG A 19 -0.11 7.30 -12.54
N ALA A 20 0.35 8.49 -12.93
CA ALA A 20 1.01 9.40 -12.00
C ALA A 20 0.06 9.84 -10.88
N PHE A 21 0.57 9.88 -9.64
CA PHE A 21 -0.11 10.35 -8.44
C PHE A 21 0.90 11.04 -7.53
N SER A 22 0.44 11.91 -6.63
CA SER A 22 1.23 12.53 -5.56
C SER A 22 0.71 12.22 -4.17
N SER A 23 -0.48 11.65 -4.04
CA SER A 23 -1.03 11.18 -2.76
C SER A 23 -1.41 9.71 -2.80
N VAL A 24 -1.37 9.07 -1.63
CA VAL A 24 -1.80 7.68 -1.43
C VAL A 24 -2.82 7.64 -0.31
N LYS A 25 -3.97 7.01 -0.56
CA LYS A 25 -4.98 6.69 0.43
C LYS A 25 -5.14 5.18 0.55
N SER A 26 -4.84 4.63 1.73
CA SER A 26 -5.00 3.21 2.03
C SER A 26 -6.20 2.97 2.94
N CYS A 27 -7.11 2.13 2.47
CA CYS A 27 -8.23 1.57 3.23
C CYS A 27 -8.02 0.07 3.52
N LEU A 28 -6.83 -0.47 3.25
CA LEU A 28 -6.58 -1.90 3.32
C LEU A 28 -6.50 -2.41 4.77
N PRO A 29 -6.87 -3.69 5.03
CA PRO A 29 -6.73 -4.30 6.34
C PRO A 29 -5.38 -4.99 6.57
N PHE A 30 -4.44 -4.88 5.64
CA PHE A 30 -3.08 -5.43 5.71
C PHE A 30 -2.02 -4.43 5.23
N ASN A 31 -0.77 -4.73 5.53
CA ASN A 31 0.32 -3.76 5.42
C ASN A 31 0.61 -3.34 3.98
N VAL A 32 0.86 -2.05 3.82
CA VAL A 32 1.29 -1.41 2.57
C VAL A 32 2.71 -0.87 2.76
N LEU A 33 3.59 -1.16 1.82
CA LEU A 33 4.94 -0.62 1.75
C LEU A 33 5.04 0.32 0.55
N LEU A 34 5.34 1.59 0.81
CA LEU A 34 5.66 2.59 -0.18
C LEU A 34 7.18 2.71 -0.27
N GLN A 35 7.73 2.70 -1.48
CA GLN A 35 9.16 2.85 -1.73
C GLN A 35 9.40 3.80 -2.91
N PRO A 36 10.42 4.67 -2.86
CA PRO A 36 10.77 5.53 -3.98
C PRO A 36 11.35 4.71 -5.14
N THR A 37 11.13 5.16 -6.36
CA THR A 37 11.73 4.62 -7.59
C THR A 37 12.14 5.74 -8.53
N GLU A 38 13.21 5.51 -9.30
CA GLU A 38 13.63 6.41 -10.39
C GLU A 38 12.76 6.23 -11.65
N GLY A 39 11.88 5.23 -11.66
CA GLY A 39 11.01 4.90 -12.78
C GLY A 39 9.56 5.36 -12.61
N ASN A 40 8.69 4.78 -13.43
CA ASN A 40 7.24 4.99 -13.31
C ASN A 40 6.68 4.31 -12.05
N ALA A 41 5.54 4.81 -11.59
CA ALA A 41 4.84 4.19 -10.48
C ALA A 41 4.39 2.76 -10.82
N THR A 42 4.58 1.83 -9.90
CA THR A 42 4.12 0.44 -10.02
C THR A 42 3.49 -0.04 -8.72
N ILE A 43 2.61 -1.03 -8.82
CA ILE A 43 2.10 -1.77 -7.68
C ILE A 43 2.46 -3.24 -7.83
N ASP A 44 3.06 -3.81 -6.79
CA ASP A 44 3.35 -5.22 -6.63
C ASP A 44 2.51 -5.78 -5.49
N ILE A 45 1.66 -6.75 -5.80
CA ILE A 45 0.79 -7.40 -4.83
C ILE A 45 1.38 -8.79 -4.57
N ASP A 46 1.62 -9.12 -3.30
CA ASP A 46 2.02 -10.44 -2.83
C ASP A 46 0.97 -10.90 -1.80
N ALA A 47 -0.05 -11.61 -2.30
CA ALA A 47 -1.19 -12.01 -1.50
C ALA A 47 -1.84 -13.30 -2.04
N PRO A 48 -2.68 -14.00 -1.25
CA PRO A 48 -3.55 -15.06 -1.77
C PRO A 48 -4.40 -14.55 -2.93
N SER A 49 -4.67 -15.40 -3.93
CA SER A 49 -5.40 -15.00 -5.15
C SER A 49 -6.72 -14.30 -4.87
N ALA A 50 -7.51 -14.77 -3.90
CA ALA A 50 -8.78 -14.13 -3.52
C ALA A 50 -8.60 -12.68 -3.04
N VAL A 51 -7.49 -12.38 -2.36
CA VAL A 51 -7.15 -11.02 -1.90
C VAL A 51 -6.67 -10.18 -3.07
N ALA A 52 -5.80 -10.73 -3.93
CA ALA A 52 -5.32 -10.05 -5.12
C ALA A 52 -6.47 -9.66 -6.06
N ASP A 53 -7.45 -10.56 -6.25
CA ASP A 53 -8.61 -10.34 -7.11
C ASP A 53 -9.60 -9.30 -6.55
N ALA A 54 -9.67 -9.16 -5.22
CA ALA A 54 -10.56 -8.20 -4.55
C ALA A 54 -9.90 -6.86 -4.25
N LEU A 55 -8.57 -6.76 -4.40
CA LEU A 55 -7.84 -5.51 -4.22
C LEU A 55 -8.14 -4.58 -5.38
N SER A 56 -8.54 -3.36 -5.05
CA SER A 56 -8.68 -2.27 -6.00
C SER A 56 -7.59 -1.24 -5.76
N ALA A 57 -6.87 -0.91 -6.83
CA ALA A 57 -5.90 0.18 -6.89
C ALA A 57 -6.30 1.11 -8.04
N ASP A 58 -6.92 2.23 -7.72
CA ASP A 58 -7.32 3.24 -8.70
C ASP A 58 -6.60 4.57 -8.45
N VAL A 59 -6.28 5.28 -9.52
CA VAL A 59 -5.67 6.61 -9.45
C VAL A 59 -6.67 7.64 -9.97
N ALA A 60 -7.25 8.43 -9.09
CA ALA A 60 -8.20 9.49 -9.44
C ALA A 60 -7.73 10.82 -8.87
N ASP A 61 -7.81 11.89 -9.66
CA ASP A 61 -7.45 13.25 -9.23
C ASP A 61 -6.04 13.38 -8.60
N GLY A 62 -5.09 12.53 -9.02
CA GLY A 62 -3.72 12.51 -8.49
C GLY A 62 -3.55 11.74 -7.17
N GLU A 63 -4.60 11.07 -6.70
CA GLU A 63 -4.58 10.20 -5.52
C GLU A 63 -4.67 8.72 -5.91
N LEU A 64 -3.74 7.91 -5.44
CA LEU A 64 -3.84 6.45 -5.47
C LEU A 64 -4.72 5.97 -4.31
N VAL A 65 -5.87 5.38 -4.62
CA VAL A 65 -6.77 4.78 -3.63
C VAL A 65 -6.60 3.26 -3.64
N LEU A 66 -6.17 2.73 -2.50
CA LEU A 66 -6.06 1.30 -2.24
C LEU A 66 -7.22 0.85 -1.36
N SER A 67 -8.06 -0.06 -1.87
CA SER A 67 -9.23 -0.57 -1.15
C SER A 67 -9.46 -2.06 -1.42
N LEU A 68 -10.27 -2.69 -0.57
CA LEU A 68 -10.66 -4.08 -0.72
C LEU A 68 -12.18 -4.12 -0.95
N GLY A 69 -12.61 -4.72 -2.06
CA GLY A 69 -14.02 -4.68 -2.48
C GLY A 69 -14.97 -5.56 -1.67
N ALA A 70 -14.46 -6.44 -0.81
CA ALA A 70 -15.26 -7.33 0.05
C ALA A 70 -14.54 -7.61 1.37
N ASP A 71 -15.32 -7.94 2.41
CA ASP A 71 -14.80 -8.49 3.67
C ASP A 71 -14.23 -9.88 3.41
N LEU A 72 -12.93 -9.96 3.14
CA LEU A 72 -12.22 -11.22 2.93
C LEU A 72 -11.55 -11.67 4.21
N ALA A 73 -11.73 -12.95 4.52
CA ALA A 73 -10.88 -13.64 5.47
C ALA A 73 -9.48 -13.82 4.85
N LEU A 74 -8.46 -13.31 5.52
CA LEU A 74 -7.06 -13.50 5.12
C LEU A 74 -6.60 -14.89 5.61
N ASP A 75 -6.47 -15.84 4.69
CA ASP A 75 -5.91 -17.17 4.98
C ASP A 75 -4.37 -17.19 4.91
N GLY A 76 -3.72 -16.04 5.12
CA GLY A 76 -2.28 -15.89 5.05
C GLY A 76 -1.84 -14.41 5.06
N PRO A 77 -0.52 -14.14 5.12
CA PRO A 77 -0.01 -12.78 5.02
C PRO A 77 -0.30 -12.21 3.62
N ALA A 78 -0.73 -10.94 3.57
CA ALA A 78 -0.85 -10.16 2.35
C ALA A 78 0.03 -8.92 2.47
N LYS A 79 0.74 -8.58 1.40
CA LYS A 79 1.61 -7.42 1.30
C LYS A 79 1.36 -6.70 -0.01
N VAL A 80 1.26 -5.38 0.06
CA VAL A 80 1.23 -4.52 -1.12
C VAL A 80 2.47 -3.66 -1.09
N ARG A 81 3.20 -3.64 -2.19
CA ARG A 81 4.34 -2.76 -2.42
C ARG A 81 3.95 -1.78 -3.52
N VAL A 82 4.17 -0.49 -3.28
CA VAL A 82 3.95 0.55 -4.28
C VAL A 82 5.27 1.26 -4.49
N ALA A 83 5.78 1.19 -5.72
CA ALA A 83 6.91 2.01 -6.14
C ALA A 83 6.36 3.38 -6.55
N VAL A 84 6.87 4.43 -5.91
CA VAL A 84 6.44 5.82 -6.12
C VAL A 84 7.60 6.61 -6.72
N PRO A 85 7.41 7.37 -7.83
CA PRO A 85 8.50 8.15 -8.39
C PRO A 85 9.13 9.10 -7.35
N SER A 86 10.46 9.08 -7.24
CA SER A 86 11.20 9.89 -6.27
C SER A 86 10.80 11.37 -6.35
N GLY A 87 10.47 11.99 -5.20
CA GLY A 87 10.11 13.42 -5.14
C GLY A 87 8.70 13.76 -5.61
N SER A 88 7.85 12.77 -5.91
CA SER A 88 6.44 13.00 -6.28
C SER A 88 5.45 12.84 -5.13
N LEU A 89 5.84 12.16 -4.05
CA LEU A 89 4.95 11.86 -2.93
C LEU A 89 4.81 13.07 -1.99
N GLU A 90 3.58 13.55 -1.83
CA GLU A 90 3.23 14.72 -1.00
C GLU A 90 2.40 14.32 0.22
N ALA A 91 1.54 13.30 0.10
CA ALA A 91 0.63 12.90 1.16
C ALA A 91 0.36 11.40 1.22
N VAL A 92 0.23 10.88 2.44
CA VAL A 92 -0.21 9.50 2.71
C VAL A 92 -1.30 9.52 3.77
N ALA A 93 -2.47 9.01 3.42
CA ALA A 93 -3.59 8.81 4.33
C ALA A 93 -3.84 7.31 4.55
N ASN A 94 -4.05 6.92 5.80
CA ASN A 94 -4.53 5.59 6.15
C ASN A 94 -5.84 5.71 6.89
N THR A 95 -6.88 5.09 6.32
CA THR A 95 -8.23 5.03 6.90
C THR A 95 -8.63 3.59 7.22
N GLY A 96 -7.73 2.62 6.98
CA GLY A 96 -7.90 1.22 7.33
C GLY A 96 -7.18 0.84 8.64
N PRO A 97 -7.40 -0.38 9.15
CA PRO A 97 -6.75 -0.87 10.36
C PRO A 97 -5.28 -1.28 10.15
N ALA A 98 -4.75 -1.19 8.92
CA ALA A 98 -3.41 -1.62 8.58
C ALA A 98 -2.31 -0.62 8.94
N THR A 99 -1.06 -1.06 8.77
CA THR A 99 0.10 -0.17 8.75
C THR A 99 0.50 0.18 7.31
N VAL A 100 0.70 1.48 7.04
CA VAL A 100 1.36 1.98 5.83
C VAL A 100 2.79 2.38 6.21
N LEU A 101 3.77 1.74 5.57
CA LEU A 101 5.20 1.97 5.77
C LEU A 101 5.75 2.76 4.59
N LEU A 102 6.41 3.89 4.86
CA LEU A 102 7.19 4.64 3.89
C LEU A 102 8.66 4.28 4.11
N ASP A 103 9.31 3.68 3.13
CA ASP A 103 10.71 3.23 3.26
C ASP A 103 11.64 4.03 2.33
N ALA A 104 12.75 4.52 2.88
CA ALA A 104 13.85 5.18 2.15
C ALA A 104 13.50 6.45 1.34
N PHE A 105 12.36 7.08 1.63
CA PHE A 105 11.93 8.34 1.03
C PHE A 105 12.83 9.55 1.40
N ALA A 106 13.02 10.49 0.47
CA ALA A 106 13.94 11.62 0.59
C ALA A 106 13.29 12.98 0.24
N GLU A 107 12.00 13.11 0.52
CA GLU A 107 11.16 14.25 0.19
C GLU A 107 11.36 15.42 1.16
N GLN A 108 11.07 16.63 0.69
CA GLN A 108 11.13 17.82 1.52
C GLN A 108 10.01 17.82 2.57
N GLU A 109 8.78 17.54 2.18
CA GLU A 109 7.62 17.51 3.08
C GLU A 109 6.66 16.40 2.66
N ILE A 110 6.24 15.58 3.62
CA ILE A 110 5.15 14.61 3.44
C ILE A 110 4.13 14.78 4.56
N ALA A 111 2.85 14.91 4.20
CA ALA A 111 1.74 14.87 5.12
C ALA A 111 1.31 13.43 5.40
N LEU A 112 1.29 13.01 6.65
CA LEU A 112 0.83 11.69 7.08
C LEU A 112 -0.46 11.82 7.89
N THR A 113 -1.54 11.25 7.39
CA THR A 113 -2.85 11.26 8.06
C THR A 113 -3.25 9.85 8.43
N ASN A 114 -3.72 9.67 9.66
CA ASN A 114 -4.31 8.42 10.13
C ASN A 114 -5.68 8.70 10.72
N GLU A 115 -6.71 8.14 10.11
CA GLU A 115 -8.13 8.35 10.47
C GLU A 115 -8.73 7.13 11.18
N PHE A 116 -7.94 6.08 11.40
CA PHE A 116 -8.39 4.85 12.04
C PHE A 116 -7.33 4.26 12.99
N THR A 117 -7.58 3.07 13.54
CA THR A 117 -6.67 2.39 14.46
C THR A 117 -5.37 1.87 13.82
N GLY A 118 -5.18 2.11 12.52
CA GLY A 118 -3.97 1.72 11.80
C GLY A 118 -2.76 2.57 12.18
N MET A 119 -1.72 2.55 11.35
CA MET A 119 -0.52 3.37 11.56
C MET A 119 0.06 3.81 10.21
N VAL A 120 0.59 5.03 10.13
CA VAL A 120 1.46 5.46 9.04
C VAL A 120 2.84 5.73 9.63
N ALA A 121 3.87 5.05 9.15
CA ALA A 121 5.23 5.19 9.67
C ALA A 121 6.24 5.37 8.54
N ALA A 122 7.14 6.34 8.72
CA ALA A 122 8.27 6.53 7.83
C ALA A 122 9.55 5.94 8.43
N VAL A 123 10.24 5.10 7.68
CA VAL A 123 11.40 4.33 8.10
C VAL A 123 12.54 4.57 7.12
N GLY A 124 13.73 4.88 7.64
CA GLY A 124 14.95 4.99 6.81
C GLY A 124 15.01 6.21 5.87
N GLY A 125 14.02 7.10 5.88
CA GLY A 125 13.97 8.29 5.03
C GLY A 125 14.62 9.54 5.61
N ARG A 126 14.84 10.54 4.75
CA ARG A 126 15.27 11.90 5.10
C ARG A 126 14.16 12.89 4.76
N PHE A 127 13.43 13.33 5.79
CA PHE A 127 12.34 14.30 5.65
C PHE A 127 12.78 15.65 6.22
N GLN A 128 12.51 16.76 5.53
CA GLN A 128 12.73 18.09 6.13
C GLN A 128 11.57 18.44 7.08
N SER A 129 10.35 18.02 6.77
CA SER A 129 9.18 18.16 7.64
C SER A 129 8.23 16.96 7.50
N LEU A 130 7.66 16.53 8.63
CA LEU A 130 6.66 15.47 8.70
C LEU A 130 5.48 15.98 9.51
N LYS A 131 4.32 16.09 8.88
CA LYS A 131 3.08 16.54 9.53
C LYS A 131 2.19 15.32 9.75
N ALA A 132 2.15 14.85 10.99
CA ALA A 132 1.32 13.72 11.39
C ALA A 132 -0.01 14.22 12.00
N PHE A 133 -1.13 13.78 11.46
CA PHE A 133 -2.46 14.05 12.00
C PHE A 133 -3.16 12.74 12.37
N ALA A 134 -3.61 12.65 13.61
CA ALA A 134 -4.54 11.62 14.06
C ALA A 134 -5.91 12.27 14.20
N ILE A 135 -6.89 11.82 13.43
CA ILE A 135 -8.28 12.24 13.57
C ILE A 135 -8.96 11.15 14.41
N GLY A 136 -9.22 11.44 15.68
CA GLY A 136 -9.86 10.54 16.64
C GLY A 136 -11.34 10.82 16.84
#